data_AF-A0A956MNP2-F1
#
_entry.id   AF-A0A956MNP2-F1
#
_cell.length_a   1.000
_cell.length_b   1.000
_cell.length_c   1.000
_cell.angle_alpha   90.00
_cell.angle_beta   90.00
_cell.angle_gamma   90.00
#
_symmetry.space_group_name_H-M   'P 1'
#
loop_
_entity.id
_entity.type
_entity.pdbx_description
1 polymer ?
#
loop_
_entity_poly.entity_id
_entity_poly.type
_entity_poly.pdbx_seq_one_letter_code
_entity_poly.pdbx_strand_id
1 'polypeptide(L)' 'MNCQHYDSKAYNQCHEPAADRVLDKEKANFCDFFIMRMAAAKQDNRADEARKKLDALFKKKSE' A
#
# COMPACT_ATOMS: atom_id res chain seq x y z
N MET A 1 -9.55 -1.26 -3.61
CA MET A 1 -9.32 -2.64 -4.07
C MET A 1 -7.86 -2.94 -4.12
N ASN A 2 -7.49 -3.95 -3.35
CA ASN A 2 -6.13 -4.13 -2.89
C ASN A 2 -5.39 -5.25 -3.64
N CYS A 3 -6.06 -5.94 -4.57
CA CYS A 3 -5.45 -6.99 -5.37
C CYS A 3 -4.81 -6.43 -6.65
N GLN A 4 -3.67 -6.96 -7.08
CA GLN A 4 -3.02 -6.59 -8.35
C GLN A 4 -3.90 -6.92 -9.56
N HIS A 5 -4.55 -8.08 -9.56
CA HIS A 5 -5.42 -8.56 -10.64
C HIS A 5 -6.75 -7.81 -10.77
N TYR A 6 -7.10 -6.96 -9.78
CA TYR A 6 -8.35 -6.21 -9.81
C TYR A 6 -8.32 -5.10 -10.86
N ASP A 7 -9.33 -5.05 -11.72
CA ASP A 7 -9.55 -3.96 -12.67
C ASP A 7 -11.04 -3.72 -12.85
N SER A 8 -11.53 -2.51 -12.59
CA SER A 8 -12.95 -2.16 -12.74
C SER A 8 -13.51 -2.33 -14.16
N LYS A 9 -12.65 -2.35 -15.18
CA LYS A 9 -13.05 -2.47 -16.59
C LYS A 9 -13.02 -3.91 -17.11
N ALA A 10 -12.46 -4.85 -16.35
CA ALA A 10 -12.47 -6.26 -16.71
C ALA A 10 -13.87 -6.87 -16.49
N TYR A 11 -14.22 -7.93 -17.24
CA TYR A 11 -15.55 -8.56 -17.23
C TYR A 11 -16.03 -8.94 -15.81
N ASN A 12 -15.19 -9.63 -15.03
CA ASN A 12 -15.46 -9.99 -13.63
C ASN A 12 -14.83 -9.01 -12.64
N GLN A 13 -14.38 -7.87 -13.15
CA GLN A 13 -13.51 -6.94 -12.47
C GLN A 13 -12.22 -7.58 -11.93
N CYS A 14 -11.79 -8.66 -12.58
CA CYS A 14 -10.59 -9.43 -12.28
C CYS A 14 -10.01 -9.90 -13.61
N HIS A 15 -8.68 -9.83 -13.75
CA HIS A 15 -7.95 -10.32 -14.91
C HIS A 15 -7.59 -11.82 -14.82
N GLU A 16 -7.79 -12.45 -13.66
CA GLU A 16 -7.54 -13.88 -13.48
C GLU A 16 -8.83 -14.69 -13.77
N PRO A 17 -8.91 -15.43 -14.89
CA PRO A 17 -10.12 -16.16 -15.27
C PRO A 17 -10.40 -17.38 -14.40
N ALA A 18 -9.37 -17.97 -13.77
CA ALA A 18 -9.53 -19.12 -12.89
C ALA A 18 -9.96 -18.73 -11.46
N ALA A 19 -9.95 -17.44 -11.12
CA ALA A 19 -10.39 -16.97 -9.82
C ALA A 19 -11.92 -16.96 -9.72
N ASP A 20 -12.43 -17.39 -8.56
CA ASP A 20 -13.85 -17.28 -8.25
C ASP A 20 -14.32 -15.81 -8.30
N ARG A 21 -15.52 -15.60 -8.84
CA ARG A 21 -16.09 -14.25 -8.98
C ARG A 21 -16.51 -13.69 -7.62
N VAL A 22 -15.84 -12.63 -7.18
CA VAL A 22 -16.18 -11.89 -5.95
C VAL A 22 -17.24 -10.81 -6.23
N LEU A 23 -18.49 -11.08 -5.82
CA LEU A 23 -19.63 -10.15 -5.96
C LEU A 23 -19.63 -9.07 -4.87
N ASP A 24 -19.48 -9.46 -3.61
CA ASP A 24 -19.34 -8.56 -2.48
C ASP A 24 -17.85 -8.33 -2.19
N LYS A 25 -17.38 -7.12 -2.48
CA LYS A 25 -15.96 -6.76 -2.36
C LYS A 25 -15.58 -6.17 -1.00
N GLU A 26 -16.58 -5.91 -0.15
CA GLU A 26 -16.38 -5.42 1.22
C GLU A 26 -16.27 -6.60 2.20
N LYS A 27 -16.86 -7.75 1.87
CA LYS A 27 -16.72 -8.98 2.65
C LYS A 27 -15.35 -9.63 2.48
N ALA A 28 -14.80 -10.13 3.59
CA ALA A 28 -13.60 -10.95 3.57
C ALA A 28 -13.77 -12.23 2.73
N ASN A 29 -12.70 -12.63 2.03
CA ASN A 29 -12.62 -13.88 1.28
C ASN A 29 -11.20 -14.46 1.35
N PHE A 30 -11.04 -15.70 0.91
CA PHE A 30 -9.77 -16.45 0.92
C PHE A 30 -9.31 -16.78 -0.52
N CYS A 31 -9.36 -15.80 -1.42
CA CYS A 31 -8.95 -16.02 -2.81
C CYS A 31 -7.45 -16.36 -2.91
N ASP A 32 -7.13 -17.54 -3.45
CA ASP A 32 -5.76 -18.02 -3.62
C ASP A 32 -4.91 -17.18 -4.59
N PHE A 33 -5.58 -16.43 -5.47
CA PHE A 33 -4.94 -15.52 -6.42
C PHE A 33 -4.73 -14.11 -5.87
N PHE A 34 -5.02 -13.87 -4.59
CA PHE A 34 -4.85 -12.54 -4.01
C PHE A 34 -3.38 -12.15 -3.94
N ILE A 35 -3.01 -11.11 -4.68
CA ILE A 35 -1.69 -10.48 -4.58
C ILE A 35 -1.88 -9.02 -4.17
N MET A 36 -1.31 -8.61 -3.04
CA MET A 36 -1.40 -7.23 -2.58
C MET A 36 -0.80 -6.27 -3.63
N ARG A 37 -1.57 -5.27 -4.04
CA ARG A 37 -1.11 -4.18 -4.89
C ARG A 37 -0.16 -3.32 -4.09
N MET A 38 1.13 -3.50 -4.36
CA MET A 38 2.16 -2.62 -3.81
C MET A 38 2.04 -1.26 -4.49
N ALA A 39 1.71 -0.23 -3.73
CA ALA A 39 1.98 1.13 -4.17
C ALA A 39 3.51 1.30 -4.24
N ALA A 40 4.00 2.01 -5.25
CA ALA A 40 5.40 2.43 -5.26
C ALA A 40 5.67 3.15 -3.93
N ALA A 41 6.71 2.71 -3.22
CA ALA A 41 7.14 3.41 -2.01
C ALA A 41 7.44 4.85 -2.40
N LYS A 42 6.68 5.79 -1.84
CA LYS A 42 6.95 7.21 -2.05
C LYS A 42 8.31 7.46 -1.39
N GLN A 43 9.31 7.88 -2.18
CA GLN A 43 10.55 8.37 -1.58
C GLN A 43 10.18 9.54 -0.69
N ASP A 44 10.47 9.37 0.59
CA ASP A 44 10.08 10.25 1.66
C ASP A 44 11.35 10.64 2.42
N ASN A 45 11.50 11.93 2.70
CA ASN A 45 12.62 12.53 3.41
C ASN A 45 12.49 12.39 4.95
N ARG A 46 11.57 11.57 5.46
CA ARG A 46 11.28 11.36 6.90
C ARG A 46 12.52 11.10 7.73
N ALA A 47 13.47 10.34 7.19
CA ALA A 47 14.74 10.07 7.87
C ALA A 47 15.57 11.35 8.06
N ASP A 48 15.66 12.19 7.02
CA ASP A 48 16.37 13.46 7.06
C ASP A 48 15.65 14.49 7.95
N GLU A 49 14.32 14.53 7.91
CA GLU A 49 13.52 15.39 8.78
C GLU A 49 13.63 14.99 10.26
N ALA A 50 13.64 13.69 10.55
CA ALA A 50 13.84 13.18 11.90
C ALA A 50 15.23 13.57 12.43
N ARG A 51 16.29 13.43 11.61
CA ARG A 51 17.65 13.88 11.95
C ARG A 51 17.72 15.37 12.22
N LYS A 52 17.12 16.21 11.36
CA LYS A 52 17.07 17.67 11.58
C LYS A 52 16.35 18.05 12.87
N LYS A 53 15.24 17.37 13.19
CA LYS A 53 14.49 17.60 14.44
C LYS A 53 15.30 17.21 15.68
N LEU A 54 15.98 16.06 15.64
CA LEU A 54 16.88 15.64 16.71
C LEU A 54 18.00 16.66 16.91
N ASP A 55 18.68 17.07 15.84
CA ASP A 55 19.72 18.09 15.89
C ASP A 55 19.22 19.40 16.51
N ALA A 56 18.01 19.86 16.17
CA ALA A 56 17.44 21.08 16.71
C ALA A 56 17.11 20.99 18.22
N LEU A 57 16.76 19.81 18.71
CA LEU A 57 16.48 19.59 20.14
C LEU A 57 17.75 19.66 20.98
N PHE A 58 18.87 19.17 20.45
CA PHE A 58 20.12 19.03 21.23
C PHE A 58 21.15 20.14 20.97
N LYS A 59 21.10 20.86 19.84
CA LYS A 59 22.04 21.96 19.54
C LYS A 59 21.78 23.27 20.28
N LYS A 60 20.74 23.38 21.11
CA LYS A 60 20.41 24.60 21.89
C LYS A 60 20.91 24.61 23.35
N LYS A 61 21.71 23.63 23.77
CA LYS A 61 22.46 23.68 25.04
C LYS A 61 23.85 23.06 24.91
N SER A 62 24.79 23.89 24.50
CA SER A 62 26.19 23.82 24.91
C SER A 62 26.69 25.26 24.85
N GLU A 63 27.23 25.70 25.99
CA GLU A 63 27.63 27.08 26.34
C GLU A 63 28.40 27.84 25.26
#